data_AF-A0A7C4DM42-F1
#
_entry.id   AF-A0A7C4DM42-F1
#
_cell.length_a   1.000
_cell.length_b   1.000
_cell.length_c   1.000
_cell.angle_alpha   90.00
_cell.angle_beta   90.00
_cell.angle_gamma   90.00
#
_symmetry.space_group_name_H-M   'P 1'
#
loop_
_entity.id
_entity.type
_entity.pdbx_description
1 polymer ?
#
loop_
_entity_poly.entity_id
_entity_poly.type
_entity_poly.pdbx_seq_one_letter_code
_entity_poly.pdbx_strand_id
1 'polypeptide(L)'
;MESRQDQIERETRRLRAFQREADEIARLIVASDLPWIDIEIRIAGLRRRAQRLFPRRTELFNLVYESRFERLRQQWRPSDGDERSPVWR
;
A
#
# COMPACT_ATOMS: atom_id res chain seq x y z
N MET A 1 -33.60 3.53 -2.48
CA MET A 1 -32.68 4.47 -1.77
C MET A 1 -31.72 3.61 -0.98
N GLU A 2 -30.41 3.81 -1.14
CA GLU A 2 -29.42 3.12 -0.30
C GLU A 2 -29.57 3.61 1.15
N SER A 3 -29.61 2.68 2.10
CA SER A 3 -29.61 3.04 3.52
C SER A 3 -28.23 3.56 3.93
N ARG A 4 -28.19 4.40 4.97
CA ARG A 4 -26.92 4.79 5.63
C ARG A 4 -26.11 3.55 6.06
N GLN A 5 -26.79 2.47 6.44
CA GLN A 5 -26.16 1.20 6.78
C GLN A 5 -25.47 0.55 5.56
N ASP A 6 -26.14 0.53 4.40
CA ASP A 6 -25.57 -0.02 3.16
C ASP A 6 -24.33 0.74 2.72
N GLN A 7 -24.31 2.06 2.93
CA GLN A 7 -23.18 2.93 2.59
C GLN A 7 -21.96 2.61 3.47
N ILE A 8 -22.18 2.46 4.78
CA ILE A 8 -21.13 2.10 5.76
C ILE A 8 -20.55 0.72 5.45
N GLU A 9 -21.39 -0.25 5.12
CA GLU A 9 -20.95 -1.61 4.77
C GLU A 9 -20.10 -1.63 3.50
N ARG A 10 -20.47 -0.85 2.47
CA ARG A 10 -19.67 -0.71 1.25
C ARG A 10 -18.32 -0.07 1.53
N GLU A 11 -18.28 1.00 2.30
CA GLU A 11 -17.02 1.64 2.70
C GLU A 11 -16.14 0.68 3.51
N THR A 12 -16.72 -0.04 4.46
CA THR A 12 -16.02 -1.05 5.26
C THR A 12 -15.45 -2.16 4.38
N ARG A 13 -16.22 -2.64 3.41
CA ARG A 13 -15.78 -3.68 2.46
C ARG A 13 -14.60 -3.19 1.61
N ARG A 14 -14.66 -1.94 1.12
CA ARG A 14 -13.57 -1.30 0.37
C ARG A 14 -12.32 -1.17 1.22
N LEU A 15 -12.45 -0.73 2.46
CA LEU A 15 -11.32 -0.59 3.40
C LEU A 15 -10.66 -1.94 3.69
N ARG A 16 -11.44 -2.99 3.94
CA ARG A 16 -10.92 -4.35 4.17
C ARG A 16 -10.23 -4.93 2.94
N ALA A 17 -10.74 -4.67 1.74
CA ALA A 17 -10.09 -5.11 0.51
C ALA A 17 -8.74 -4.40 0.31
N PHE A 18 -8.72 -3.09 0.57
CA PHE A 18 -7.50 -2.28 0.51
C PHE A 18 -6.45 -2.73 1.53
N GLN A 19 -6.85 -2.98 2.79
CA GLN A 19 -5.95 -3.45 3.84
C GLN A 19 -5.31 -4.80 3.49
N ARG A 20 -6.10 -5.75 2.96
CA ARG A 20 -5.59 -7.06 2.54
C ARG A 20 -4.50 -6.94 1.48
N GLU A 21 -4.63 -6.00 0.57
CA GLU A 21 -3.62 -5.74 -0.45
C GLU A 21 -2.35 -5.09 0.13
N ALA A 22 -2.50 -4.18 1.08
CA ALA A 22 -1.36 -3.62 1.78
C ALA A 22 -0.59 -4.70 2.58
N ASP A 23 -1.30 -5.63 3.20
CA ASP A 23 -0.71 -6.76 3.91
C ASP A 23 -0.05 -7.77 2.96
N GLU A 24 -0.60 -7.93 1.75
CA GLU A 24 0.04 -8.69 0.67
C GLU A 24 1.41 -8.10 0.31
N ILE A 25 1.48 -6.78 0.11
CA ILE A 25 2.74 -6.08 -0.17
C ILE A 25 3.72 -6.27 0.99
N ALA A 26 3.28 -6.11 2.25
CA ALA A 26 4.12 -6.34 3.41
C ALA A 26 4.69 -7.78 3.43
N ARG A 27 3.88 -8.78 3.07
CA ARG A 27 4.34 -10.17 2.97
C ARG A 27 5.37 -10.35 1.87
N LEU A 28 5.18 -9.74 0.69
CA LEU A 28 6.17 -9.81 -0.38
C LEU A 28 7.51 -9.19 0.02
N ILE A 29 7.49 -8.09 0.77
CA ILE A 29 8.72 -7.46 1.26
C ILE A 29 9.50 -8.42 2.15
N VAL A 30 8.81 -9.11 3.07
CA VAL A 30 9.43 -9.93 4.13
C VAL A 30 9.76 -11.36 3.68
N ALA A 31 8.89 -11.97 2.86
CA ALA A 31 8.87 -13.42 2.67
C ALA A 31 8.84 -13.86 1.20
N SER A 32 9.27 -13.00 0.27
CA SER A 32 9.44 -13.38 -1.13
C SER A 32 10.82 -12.98 -1.63
N ASP A 33 11.29 -13.63 -2.69
CA ASP A 33 12.51 -13.23 -3.40
C ASP A 33 12.22 -12.26 -4.55
N LEU A 34 11.01 -11.67 -4.56
CA LEU A 34 10.60 -10.74 -5.60
C LEU A 34 11.53 -9.51 -5.61
N PRO A 35 12.03 -9.07 -6.77
CA PRO A 35 12.83 -7.86 -6.89
C PRO A 35 12.11 -6.64 -6.32
N TRP A 36 12.87 -5.70 -5.73
CA TRP A 36 12.29 -4.48 -5.14
C TRP A 36 11.48 -3.67 -6.17
N ILE A 37 11.93 -3.59 -7.42
CA ILE A 37 11.22 -2.88 -8.49
C ILE A 37 9.78 -3.39 -8.71
N ASP A 38 9.55 -4.69 -8.62
CA ASP A 38 8.23 -5.29 -8.79
C ASP A 38 7.33 -4.98 -7.57
N ILE A 39 7.92 -4.93 -6.38
CA ILE A 39 7.23 -4.50 -5.16
C ILE A 39 6.85 -3.02 -5.26
N GLU A 40 7.72 -2.15 -5.77
CA GLU A 40 7.42 -0.73 -5.99
C GLU A 40 6.27 -0.52 -6.96
N ILE A 41 6.20 -1.30 -8.05
CA ILE A 41 5.07 -1.26 -8.99
C ILE A 41 3.75 -1.57 -8.27
N ARG A 42 3.76 -2.56 -7.35
CA ARG A 42 2.59 -2.90 -6.53
C ARG A 42 2.22 -1.78 -5.55
N ILE A 43 3.21 -1.16 -4.90
CA ILE A 43 3.00 0.00 -4.00
C ILE A 43 2.37 1.16 -4.78
N ALA A 44 2.89 1.50 -5.97
CA ALA A 44 2.32 2.53 -6.83
C ALA A 44 0.87 2.20 -7.24
N GLY A 45 0.58 0.92 -7.51
CA GLY A 45 -0.78 0.43 -7.77
C GLY A 45 -1.74 0.59 -6.58
N LEU A 46 -1.25 0.33 -5.36
CA LEU A 46 -2.00 0.55 -4.12
C LEU A 46 -2.30 2.05 -3.92
N ARG A 47 -1.32 2.93 -4.13
CA ARG A 47 -1.49 4.40 -4.02
C ARG A 47 -2.56 4.93 -5.00
N ARG A 48 -2.52 4.50 -6.27
CA ARG A 48 -3.58 4.84 -7.26
C ARG A 48 -4.96 4.32 -6.86
N ARG A 49 -5.03 3.18 -6.15
CA ARG A 49 -6.29 2.69 -5.59
C ARG A 49 -6.77 3.52 -4.40
N ALA A 50 -5.87 3.93 -3.51
CA ALA A 50 -6.19 4.81 -2.39
C ALA A 50 -6.78 6.13 -2.87
N GLN A 51 -6.18 6.75 -3.90
CA GLN A 51 -6.68 7.97 -4.53
C GLN A 51 -8.11 7.83 -5.07
N ARG A 52 -8.43 6.69 -5.70
CA ARG A 52 -9.76 6.43 -6.27
C ARG A 52 -10.80 6.10 -5.20
N LEU A 53 -10.43 5.34 -4.17
CA LEU A 53 -11.37 4.86 -3.15
C LEU A 53 -11.58 5.88 -2.01
N PHE A 54 -10.54 6.64 -1.67
CA PHE A 54 -10.50 7.53 -0.51
C PHE A 54 -9.86 8.90 -0.85
N PRO A 55 -10.43 9.66 -1.80
CA PRO A 55 -9.82 10.90 -2.30
C PRO A 55 -9.56 11.94 -1.19
N ARG A 56 -10.43 12.00 -0.17
CA ARG A 56 -10.29 12.95 0.96
C ARG A 56 -9.32 12.49 2.06
N ARG A 57 -8.78 11.27 1.97
CA ARG A 57 -7.91 10.67 3.00
C ARG A 57 -6.59 10.15 2.44
N THR A 58 -6.32 10.43 1.17
CA THR A 58 -5.19 9.84 0.43
C THR A 58 -3.85 10.15 1.07
N GLU A 59 -3.58 11.40 1.45
CA GLU A 59 -2.29 11.79 2.06
C GLU A 59 -2.04 11.07 3.39
N LEU A 60 -3.04 11.01 4.26
CA LEU A 60 -2.94 10.29 5.54
C LEU A 60 -2.69 8.79 5.33
N PHE A 61 -3.33 8.18 4.33
CA PHE A 61 -3.11 6.77 4.01
C PHE A 61 -1.73 6.52 3.41
N ASN A 62 -1.27 7.37 2.49
CA ASN A 62 0.07 7.29 1.92
C ASN A 62 1.11 7.38 3.03
N LEU A 63 0.99 8.33 3.95
CA LEU A 63 1.94 8.54 5.04
C LEU A 63 2.10 7.30 5.94
N VAL A 64 0.99 6.61 6.24
CA VAL A 64 0.99 5.41 7.08
C VAL A 64 1.61 4.22 6.35
N TYR A 65 1.22 3.97 5.10
CA TYR A 65 1.65 2.78 4.36
C TYR A 65 3.07 2.93 3.78
N GLU A 66 3.45 4.12 3.30
CA GLU A 66 4.81 4.39 2.82
C GLU A 66 5.82 4.20 3.96
N SER A 67 5.58 4.82 5.12
CA SER A 67 6.45 4.64 6.30
C SER A 67 6.56 3.17 6.73
N ARG A 68 5.46 2.40 6.63
CA ARG A 68 5.46 0.97 6.93
C ARG A 68 6.32 0.18 5.96
N PHE A 69 6.13 0.38 4.65
CA PHE A 69 6.87 -0.38 3.63
C PHE A 69 8.34 -0.02 3.60
N GLU A 70 8.68 1.25 3.78
CA GLU A 70 10.07 1.72 3.92
C GLU A 70 10.78 1.02 5.07
N ARG A 71 10.14 0.96 6.25
CA ARG A 71 10.71 0.26 7.41
C ARG A 71 10.90 -1.23 7.14
N LEU A 72 9.91 -1.89 6.51
CA LEU A 72 10.02 -3.30 6.17
C LEU A 72 11.16 -3.55 5.16
N ARG A 73 11.32 -2.68 4.16
CA ARG A 73 12.44 -2.74 3.21
C ARG A 73 13.77 -2.64 3.94
N GLN A 74 13.96 -1.62 4.78
CA GLN A 74 15.21 -1.40 5.50
C GLN A 74 15.59 -2.60 6.39
N GLN A 75 14.60 -3.26 6.99
CA GLN A 75 14.82 -4.41 7.87
C GLN A 75 15.12 -5.71 7.14
N TRP A 76 14.45 -5.97 6.01
CA TRP A 76 14.47 -7.29 5.35
C TRP A 76 15.20 -7.29 4.01
N ARG A 77 15.48 -6.11 3.44
CA ARG A 77 16.15 -5.91 2.15
C ARG A 77 17.24 -4.81 2.21
N PRO A 78 18.20 -4.89 3.14
CA PRO A 78 19.27 -3.90 3.27
C PRO A 78 20.27 -3.91 2.10
N SER A 79 20.35 -5.03 1.37
CA SER A 79 21.36 -5.28 0.32
C SER A 79 20.84 -5.06 -1.10
N ASP A 80 19.55 -4.70 -1.27
CA ASP A 80 18.99 -4.22 -2.54
C ASP A 80 19.47 -2.77 -2.75
N GLY A 81 20.79 -2.61 -2.82
CA GLY A 81 21.48 -1.38 -3.15
C GLY A 81 21.32 -1.11 -4.64
N ASP A 82 20.49 -0.13 -4.97
CA ASP A 82 20.55 0.55 -6.25
C ASP A 82 20.26 2.05 -6.01
N GLU A 83 21.02 2.90 -6.70
CA GLU A 83 21.22 4.34 -6.52
C GLU A 83 19.99 5.19 -6.89
N ARG A 84 18.80 4.59 -6.87
CA ARG A 84 17.56 5.26 -7.24
C ARG A 84 16.75 5.51 -5.98
N SER A 85 16.66 6.79 -5.63
CA SER A 85 15.65 7.32 -4.72
C SER A 85 14.30 6.71 -5.09
N PRO A 86 13.46 6.30 -4.12
CA PRO A 86 12.15 5.73 -4.39
C PRO A 86 11.39 6.58 -5.41
N VAL A 87 10.98 5.96 -6.52
CA VAL A 87 10.30 6.64 -7.63
C VAL A 87 8.88 7.15 -7.25
N TRP A 88 8.47 6.86 -6.02
CA TRP A 88 7.13 7.08 -5.48
C TRP A 88 7.05 8.21 -4.44
N ARG A 89 8.11 8.99 -4.21
CA ARG A 89 8.01 10.26 -3.46
C ARG A 89 7.06 11.23 -4.16
#